data_AF-A0A5N7ZB50-F1
#
_entry.id   AF-A0A5N7ZB50-F1
#
_cell.length_a   1.000
_cell.length_b   1.000
_cell.length_c   1.000
_cell.angle_alpha   90.00
_cell.angle_beta   90.00
_cell.angle_gamma   90.00
#
_symmetry.space_group_name_H-M   'P 1'
#
loop_
_entity.id
_entity.type
_entity.pdbx_description
1 polymer ?
#
loop_
_entity_poly.entity_id
_entity_poly.type
_entity_poly.pdbx_seq_one_letter_code
_entity_poly.pdbx_strand_id
1 'polypeptide(L)' 'MSNLAYKTQYQALNIIANMVREFERLHYLGMTKTDDYDACQARNLLEGIIQPNGYRINYDNKIKHPLLKDRDNGK' A
#
# COMPACT_ATOMS: atom_id res chain seq x y z
N MET A 1 21.68 -12.07 14.26
CA MET A 1 21.38 -12.88 13.05
C MET A 1 19.90 -12.71 12.73
N SER A 2 19.54 -12.16 11.57
CA SER A 2 18.18 -12.26 11.03
C SER A 2 18.25 -12.68 9.57
N ASN A 3 17.60 -13.80 9.27
CA ASN A 3 17.53 -14.41 7.94
C ASN A 3 16.43 -13.73 7.12
N LEU A 4 16.43 -12.39 7.05
CA LEU A 4 15.43 -11.64 6.30
C LEU A 4 15.80 -11.74 4.82
N ALA A 5 15.43 -12.87 4.22
CA ALA A 5 15.67 -13.23 2.84
C ALA A 5 14.98 -12.22 1.90
N TYR A 6 15.69 -11.14 1.54
CA TYR A 6 15.49 -10.25 0.39
C TYR A 6 14.12 -9.56 0.17
N LYS A 7 13.03 -9.95 0.82
CA LYS A 7 11.67 -9.40 0.62
C LYS A 7 10.87 -9.39 1.91
N THR A 8 10.07 -8.35 2.09
CA THR A 8 9.06 -8.26 3.14
C THR A 8 8.03 -9.38 2.98
N GLN A 9 7.59 -9.97 4.10
CA GLN A 9 6.57 -11.01 4.06
C GLN A 9 5.25 -10.50 3.48
N TYR A 10 4.59 -11.31 2.66
CA TYR A 10 3.32 -10.96 2.02
C TYR A 10 2.24 -10.53 3.02
N GLN A 11 2.19 -11.15 4.20
CA GLN A 11 1.23 -10.78 5.25
C GLN A 11 1.40 -9.33 5.73
N ALA A 12 2.65 -8.89 5.92
CA ALA A 12 2.94 -7.51 6.29
C ALA A 12 2.55 -6.54 5.16
N LEU A 13 2.89 -6.87 3.90
CA LEU A 13 2.49 -6.08 2.74
C LEU A 13 0.97 -5.98 2.61
N ASN A 14 0.25 -7.06 2.91
CA ASN A 14 -1.22 -7.09 2.87
C ASN A 14 -1.84 -6.16 3.92
N ILE A 15 -1.27 -6.12 5.14
CA ILE A 15 -1.71 -5.18 6.19
C ILE A 15 -1.49 -3.73 5.74
N ILE A 16 -0.28 -3.42 5.24
CA ILE A 16 0.08 -2.08 4.74
C ILE A 16 -0.84 -1.67 3.58
N ALA A 17 -1.15 -2.59 2.67
CA ALA A 17 -2.02 -2.30 1.53
C ALA A 17 -3.46 -1.99 1.94
N ASN A 18 -3.97 -2.64 3.00
CA ASN A 18 -5.26 -2.29 3.57
C ASN A 18 -5.24 -0.89 4.21
N MET A 19 -4.15 -0.52 4.88
CA MET A 19 -4.00 0.85 5.40
C MET A 19 -4.07 1.88 4.27
N VAL A 20 -3.37 1.63 3.15
CA VAL A 20 -3.42 2.51 1.96
C VAL A 20 -4.86 2.68 1.43
N ARG A 21 -5.62 1.58 1.34
CA ARG A 21 -7.04 1.64 0.95
C ARG A 21 -7.90 2.44 1.93
N GLU A 22 -7.65 2.32 3.23
CA GLU A 22 -8.38 3.11 4.22
C GLU A 22 -8.03 4.60 4.12
N PHE A 23 -6.76 4.96 3.88
CA PHE A 23 -6.38 6.35 3.61
C PHE A 23 -7.10 6.94 2.39
N GLU A 24 -7.28 6.14 1.32
CA GLU A 24 -8.08 6.56 0.16
C GLU A 24 -9.55 6.85 0.53
N ARG A 25 -10.11 6.06 1.45
CA ARG A 25 -11.49 6.28 1.92
C ARG A 25 -11.64 7.57 2.72
N LEU A 26 -10.60 7.99 3.44
CA LEU A 26 -10.63 9.23 4.23
C LEU A 26 -10.89 10.46 3.37
N HIS A 27 -10.48 10.45 2.09
CA HIS A 27 -10.73 11.55 1.16
C HIS A 27 -12.23 11.89 1.04
N TYR A 28 -13.11 10.91 1.24
CA TYR A 28 -14.57 11.10 1.19
C TYR A 28 -15.19 11.55 2.52
N LEU A 29 -14.40 11.64 3.60
CA LEU A 29 -14.90 11.86 4.97
C LEU A 29 -14.76 13.31 5.46
N GLY A 30 -14.55 14.27 4.56
CA GLY A 30 -14.56 15.70 4.91
C GLY A 30 -13.40 16.11 5.82
N MET A 31 -12.17 15.81 5.40
CA MET A 31 -10.95 16.22 6.11
C MET A 31 -10.63 17.71 5.93
N THR A 32 -9.89 18.27 6.89
CA THR A 32 -9.25 19.58 6.66
C THR A 32 -8.15 19.44 5.60
N LYS A 33 -7.74 20.56 5.00
CA LYS A 33 -6.65 20.55 4.01
C LYS A 33 -5.33 20.00 4.57
N THR A 34 -5.06 20.28 5.85
CA THR A 34 -3.85 19.81 6.52
C THR A 34 -3.93 18.30 6.75
N ASP A 35 -5.07 17.80 7.25
CA ASP A 35 -5.25 16.37 7.49
C ASP A 35 -5.22 15.56 6.18
N ASP A 36 -5.84 16.07 5.10
CA ASP A 36 -5.78 15.44 3.77
C ASP A 36 -4.36 15.39 3.21
N TYR A 37 -3.58 16.45 3.41
CA TYR A 37 -2.17 16.46 3.04
C TYR A 37 -1.36 15.42 3.81
N ASP A 38 -1.51 15.36 5.14
CA ASP A 38 -0.78 14.42 5.99
C ASP A 38 -1.19 12.96 5.69
N ALA A 39 -2.48 12.71 5.47
CA ALA A 39 -3.00 11.42 5.03
C ALA A 39 -2.42 11.00 3.67
N CYS A 40 -2.30 11.92 2.72
CA CYS A 40 -1.68 11.68 1.42
C CYS A 40 -0.19 11.33 1.57
N GLN A 41 0.56 12.05 2.42
CA GLN A 41 1.96 11.72 2.70
C GLN A 41 2.12 10.34 3.33
N ALA A 42 1.27 9.98 4.30
CA ALA A 42 1.27 8.66 4.91
C ALA A 42 1.02 7.56 3.86
N ARG A 43 0.03 7.75 2.98
CA ARG A 43 -0.24 6.82 1.87
C ARG A 43 0.99 6.61 0.98
N ASN A 44 1.65 7.70 0.57
CA ASN A 44 2.83 7.64 -0.28
C ASN A 44 3.98 6.85 0.36
N LEU A 45 4.21 7.03 1.66
CA LEU A 45 5.23 6.28 2.39
C LEU A 45 4.91 4.79 2.46
N LEU A 46 3.64 4.42 2.70
CA LEU A 46 3.20 3.03 2.75
C LEU A 46 3.30 2.35 1.38
N GLU A 47 2.94 3.05 0.30
CA GLU A 47 3.16 2.56 -1.07
C GLU A 47 4.64 2.35 -1.38
N GLY A 48 5.51 3.23 -0.87
CA GLY A 48 6.96 3.11 -0.99
C GLY A 48 7.55 1.84 -0.33
N ILE A 49 6.83 1.21 0.60
CA ILE A 49 7.22 -0.10 1.16
C ILE A 49 6.76 -1.24 0.24
N ILE A 50 5.62 -1.07 -0.43
CA ILE A 50 4.97 -2.12 -1.22
C ILE A 50 5.63 -2.29 -2.59
N GLN A 51 5.89 -1.19 -3.30
CA GLN A 51 6.42 -1.22 -4.67
C GLN A 51 7.78 -1.93 -4.80
N PRO A 52 8.79 -1.68 -3.94
CA PRO A 52 10.07 -2.40 -4.01
C PRO A 52 9.96 -3.90 -3.77
N ASN A 53 8.85 -4.36 -3.17
CA ASN A 53 8.58 -5.78 -2.97
C ASN A 53 7.92 -6.45 -4.19
N GLY A 54 7.70 -5.72 -5.30
CA GLY A 54 7.16 -6.23 -6.55
C GLY A 54 5.65 -6.34 -6.57
N TYR A 55 4.97 -5.49 -5.80
CA TYR A 55 3.51 -5.42 -5.74
C TYR A 55 3.05 -3.98 -5.92
N ARG A 56 1.79 -3.83 -6.33
CA ARG A 56 1.07 -2.56 -6.36
C ARG A 56 -0.27 -2.70 -5.66
N ILE A 57 -0.82 -1.58 -5.21
CA ILE A 57 -2.14 -1.54 -4.60
C ILE A 57 -3.22 -1.86 -5.64
N ASN A 58 -4.15 -2.71 -5.25
CA ASN A 58 -5.42 -2.87 -5.95
C ASN A 58 -6.42 -1.87 -5.35
N TYR A 59 -6.87 -0.87 -6.11
CA TYR A 59 -7.86 0.10 -5.62
C TYR A 59 -9.32 -0.36 -5.79
N ASP A 60 -9.56 -1.56 -6.34
CA ASP A 60 -10.92 -2.11 -6.40
C ASP A 60 -11.37 -2.64 -5.03
N ASN A 61 -12.26 -1.87 -4.41
CA ASN A 61 -12.85 -2.17 -3.09
C ASN A 61 -13.77 -3.41 -3.10
N LYS A 62 -14.14 -3.94 -4.27
CA LYS A 62 -14.91 -5.20 -4.37
C LYS A 62 -14.01 -6.43 -4.24
N ILE A 63 -12.69 -6.26 -4.40
CA ILE A 63 -11.72 -7.35 -4.37
C ILE A 63 -11.09 -7.48 -2.98
N LYS A 64 -11.18 -8.70 -2.41
CA LYS A 64 -10.62 -9.04 -1.10
C LYS A 64 -9.08 -8.94 -1.02
N HIS A 65 -8.40 -9.01 -2.16
CA HIS A 65 -6.94 -8.94 -2.24
C HIS A 65 -6.49 -7.52 -2.59
N PRO A 66 -5.85 -6.81 -1.64
CA PRO A 66 -5.42 -5.42 -1.82
C PRO A 66 -4.12 -5.25 -2.59
N LEU A 67 -3.46 -6.35 -2.97
CA LEU A 67 -2.21 -6.33 -3.71
C LEU A 67 -2.39 -7.01 -5.06
N LEU A 68 -1.85 -6.39 -6.10
CA LEU A 68 -1.58 -7.02 -7.39
C LEU A 68 -0.08 -7.25 -7.47
N LYS A 69 0.34 -8.45 -7.90
CA LYS A 69 1.74 -8.68 -8.22
C LYS A 69 2.08 -7.89 -9.47
N ASP A 70 3.14 -7.10 -9.43
CA ASP A 70 3.66 -6.52 -10.66
C ASP A 70 4.19 -7.67 -11.50
N ARG A 71 3.63 -7.81 -12.71
CA ARG A 71 4.19 -8.73 -13.68
C ARG A 71 5.58 -8.20 -13.96
N ASP A 72 6.57 -9.00 -13.62
CA ASP A 72 7.95 -8.81 -14.00
C ASP A 72 7.95 -8.46 -15.50
N ASN A 73 8.24 -7.21 -15.85
CA ASN A 73 8.64 -6.90 -17.21
C ASN A 73 10.01 -7.54 -17.34
N GLY A 74 10.01 -8.81 -17.74
CA GLY A 74 11.21 -9.59 -17.99
C GLY A 74 12.19 -8.73 -18.78
N LYS A 75 13.29 -8.38 -18.12
CA LYS A 75 14.52 -7.96 -18.76
C LYS A 75 15.47 -9.15 -18.73
#